data_AF-A0A231RG80-F1
#
_entry.id   AF-A0A231RG80-F1
#
_cell.length_a   1.000
_cell.length_b   1.000
_cell.length_c   1.000
_cell.angle_alpha   90.00
_cell.angle_beta   90.00
_cell.angle_gamma   90.00
#
_symmetry.space_group_name_H-M   'P 1'
#
loop_
_entity.id
_entity.type
_entity.pdbx_description
1 polymer ?
#
loop_
_entity_poly.entity_id
_entity_poly.type
_entity_poly.pdbx_seq_one_letter_code
_entity_poly.pdbx_strand_id
1 'polypeptide(L)'
;MKMNVSNPAQKQEKLKRFLDMLSRDASLSRRHDSASAWSWEELLSYTGYDPGDGTIDVAELVSLALGKLGIDADTKAMMEHVLNGGTVGEFINASWPKPDSTGMDGSHEACGGG
;
A
#
# COMPACT_ATOMS: atom_id res chain seq x y z
N MET A 1 18.92 -24.37 23.36
CA MET A 1 18.23 -24.05 22.08
C MET A 1 18.51 -22.59 21.76
N LYS A 2 19.26 -22.28 20.70
CA LYS A 2 19.66 -20.90 20.37
C LYS A 2 19.41 -20.61 18.88
N MET A 3 18.38 -19.79 18.68
CA MET A 3 18.01 -18.90 17.58
C MET A 3 18.70 -19.10 16.22
N ASN A 4 17.89 -19.48 15.24
CA ASN A 4 18.21 -19.45 13.82
C ASN A 4 18.45 -18.00 13.38
N VAL A 5 19.68 -17.51 13.52
CA VAL A 5 20.11 -16.25 12.94
C VAL A 5 20.07 -16.44 11.42
N SER A 6 19.08 -15.84 10.75
CA SER A 6 19.04 -15.86 9.28
C SER A 6 20.32 -15.22 8.77
N ASN A 7 21.09 -15.97 7.96
CA ASN A 7 22.42 -15.57 7.54
C ASN A 7 22.34 -14.21 6.80
N PRO A 8 23.14 -13.19 7.17
CA PRO A 8 23.13 -11.90 6.48
C PRO A 8 23.30 -12.05 4.95
N ALA A 9 24.03 -13.06 4.49
CA ALA A 9 24.16 -13.38 3.06
C ALA A 9 22.83 -13.79 2.42
N GLN A 10 22.01 -14.60 3.12
CA GLN A 10 20.68 -15.01 2.64
C GLN A 10 19.71 -13.82 2.60
N LYS A 11 19.76 -12.93 3.59
CA LYS A 11 18.97 -11.69 3.59
C LYS A 11 19.35 -10.80 2.40
N GLN A 12 20.64 -10.65 2.15
CA GLN A 12 21.14 -9.84 1.04
C GLN A 12 20.75 -10.44 -0.31
N GLU A 13 20.83 -11.76 -0.49
CA GLU A 13 20.41 -12.41 -1.73
C GLU A 13 18.90 -12.30 -1.95
N LYS A 14 18.10 -12.47 -0.89
CA LYS A 14 16.64 -12.29 -0.95
C LYS A 14 16.29 -10.86 -1.36
N LEU A 15 16.94 -9.85 -0.77
CA LEU A 15 16.75 -8.45 -1.13
C LEU A 15 17.14 -8.17 -2.59
N LYS A 16 18.29 -8.67 -3.05
CA LYS A 16 18.72 -8.50 -4.44
C LYS A 16 17.70 -9.06 -5.43
N ARG A 17 17.20 -10.27 -5.18
CA ARG A 17 16.17 -10.89 -6.04
C ARG A 17 14.88 -10.07 -6.04
N PHE A 18 14.44 -9.64 -4.87
CA PHE A 18 13.25 -8.80 -4.76
C PHE A 18 13.39 -7.49 -5.55
N LEU A 19 14.51 -6.77 -5.40
CA LEU A 19 14.78 -5.55 -6.15
C LEU A 19 14.86 -5.80 -7.67
N ASP A 20 15.46 -6.91 -8.10
CA ASP A 20 15.51 -7.28 -9.52
C ASP A 20 14.09 -7.47 -10.09
N MET A 21 13.21 -8.16 -9.38
CA MET A 21 11.82 -8.32 -9.83
C MET A 21 11.04 -7.02 -9.83
N LEU A 22 11.20 -6.17 -8.82
CA LEU A 22 10.58 -4.83 -8.81
C LEU A 22 11.03 -4.02 -10.03
N SER A 23 12.30 -4.11 -10.43
CA SER A 23 12.81 -3.37 -11.61
C SER A 23 12.14 -3.80 -12.93
N ARG A 24 11.56 -5.00 -12.95
CA ARG A 24 10.89 -5.59 -14.12
C ARG A 24 9.37 -5.51 -14.02
N ASP A 25 8.85 -5.00 -12.91
CA ASP A 25 7.41 -4.88 -12.66
C ASP A 25 6.85 -3.64 -13.37
N ALA A 26 6.15 -3.88 -14.48
CA ALA A 26 5.50 -2.82 -15.26
C ALA A 26 4.35 -2.13 -14.52
N SER A 27 3.80 -2.72 -13.45
CA SER A 27 2.75 -2.09 -12.64
C SER A 27 3.27 -0.87 -11.87
N LEU A 28 4.57 -0.84 -11.54
CA LEU A 28 5.24 0.29 -10.89
C LEU A 28 5.49 1.46 -11.85
N SER A 29 5.52 1.20 -13.17
CA SER A 29 5.67 2.23 -14.20
C SER A 29 4.38 2.97 -14.51
N ARG A 30 3.23 2.59 -13.90
CA ARG A 30 2.03 3.44 -13.96
C ARG A 30 2.30 4.70 -13.16
N ARG A 31 2.67 5.75 -13.89
CA ARG A 31 2.49 7.14 -13.49
C ARG A 31 1.01 7.27 -13.15
N HIS A 32 0.67 7.13 -11.88
CA HIS A 32 -0.68 7.31 -11.38
C HIS A 32 -1.09 8.70 -11.84
N ASP A 33 -2.15 8.80 -12.65
CA ASP A 33 -2.73 10.08 -12.99
C ASP A 33 -2.95 10.79 -11.66
N SER A 34 -2.26 11.91 -11.46
CA SER A 34 -2.07 12.58 -10.17
C SER A 34 -3.36 13.14 -9.56
N ALA A 35 -4.51 12.81 -10.15
CA ALA A 35 -5.84 13.20 -9.71
C ALA A 35 -6.40 12.31 -8.59
N SER A 36 -5.78 11.16 -8.29
CA SER A 36 -6.25 10.23 -7.24
C SER A 36 -5.14 9.70 -6.31
N ALA A 37 -3.94 10.29 -6.38
CA ALA A 37 -2.88 10.02 -5.42
C ALA A 37 -3.18 10.79 -4.12
N TRP A 38 -3.28 10.08 -2.99
CA TRP A 38 -3.39 10.72 -1.68
C TRP A 38 -2.16 11.60 -1.44
N SER A 39 -2.39 12.79 -0.90
CA SER A 39 -1.31 13.60 -0.35
C SER A 39 -0.69 12.89 0.86
N TRP A 40 0.57 13.25 1.19
CA TRP A 40 1.22 12.72 2.38
C TRP A 40 0.45 13.04 3.66
N GLU A 41 -0.15 14.23 3.74
CA GLU A 41 -0.97 14.66 4.88
C GLU A 41 -2.22 13.80 5.05
N GLU A 42 -2.93 13.51 3.96
CA GLU A 42 -4.09 12.62 3.95
C GLU A 42 -3.69 11.19 4.35
N LEU A 43 -2.56 10.69 3.84
CA LEU A 43 -2.08 9.36 4.18
C LEU A 43 -1.69 9.25 5.66
N LEU A 44 -0.97 10.22 6.20
CA LEU A 44 -0.58 10.27 7.61
C LEU A 44 -1.80 10.39 8.53
N SER A 45 -2.76 11.25 8.17
CA SER A 45 -4.02 11.37 8.89
C SER A 45 -4.84 10.08 8.82
N TYR A 46 -4.90 9.43 7.65
CA TYR A 46 -5.62 8.18 7.48
C TYR A 46 -5.03 7.07 8.32
N THR A 47 -3.70 6.90 8.33
CA THR A 47 -3.03 5.86 9.12
C THR A 47 -2.96 6.19 10.60
N GLY A 48 -3.04 7.47 10.96
CA GLY A 48 -2.76 7.94 12.32
C GLY A 48 -1.28 7.80 12.69
N TYR A 49 -0.41 7.74 11.68
CA TYR A 49 1.03 7.62 11.89
C TYR A 49 1.59 8.98 12.34
N ASP A 50 2.24 8.98 13.51
CA ASP A 50 2.98 10.13 14.02
C ASP A 50 4.49 9.86 13.86
N PRO A 51 5.18 10.56 12.95
CA PRO A 51 6.61 10.34 12.73
C PRO A 51 7.48 10.75 13.92
N GLY A 52 6.98 11.50 14.91
CA GLY A 52 7.68 11.83 16.16
C GLY A 52 8.95 12.68 15.99
N ASP A 53 10.01 12.09 15.43
CA ASP A 53 11.29 12.74 15.11
C ASP A 53 11.32 13.42 13.73
N GLY A 54 10.20 13.36 12.99
CA GLY A 54 10.05 13.94 11.66
C GLY A 54 10.57 13.06 10.53
N THR A 55 11.05 11.85 10.82
CA THR A 55 11.38 10.84 9.82
C THR A 55 10.19 9.91 9.59
N ILE A 56 9.92 9.61 8.31
CA ILE A 56 8.82 8.73 7.94
C ILE A 56 9.39 7.33 7.69
N ASP A 57 9.08 6.38 8.57
CA ASP A 57 9.26 4.97 8.25
C ASP A 57 8.16 4.55 7.27
N VAL A 58 8.51 4.55 5.98
CA VAL A 58 7.60 4.19 4.90
C VAL A 58 7.11 2.74 5.03
N ALA A 59 7.90 1.83 5.61
CA ALA A 59 7.49 0.44 5.77
C ALA A 59 6.42 0.30 6.85
N GLU A 60 6.56 1.02 7.96
CA GLU A 60 5.55 1.09 9.01
C GLU A 60 4.28 1.77 8.52
N LEU A 61 4.42 2.92 7.85
CA LEU A 61 3.30 3.66 7.29
C LEU A 61 2.48 2.83 6.28
N VAL A 62 3.15 2.11 5.39
CA VAL A 62 2.49 1.19 4.44
C VAL A 62 1.81 0.04 5.17
N SER A 63 2.46 -0.52 6.18
CA SER A 63 1.87 -1.62 6.98
C SER A 63 0.60 -1.16 7.72
N LEU A 64 0.60 0.06 8.27
CA LEU A 64 -0.59 0.67 8.91
C LEU A 64 -1.71 0.96 7.90
N ALA A 65 -1.36 1.46 6.71
CA ALA A 65 -2.32 1.71 5.64
C ALA A 65 -3.01 0.42 5.20
N LEU A 66 -2.23 -0.65 4.96
CA LEU A 66 -2.75 -1.97 4.61
C LEU A 66 -3.63 -2.56 5.72
N GLY A 67 -3.20 -2.45 6.98
CA GLY A 67 -3.97 -2.91 8.13
C GLY A 67 -5.33 -2.21 8.27
N LYS A 68 -5.40 -0.90 8.04
CA LYS A 68 -6.67 -0.14 8.07
C LYS A 68 -7.63 -0.50 6.93
N LEU A 69 -7.10 -0.99 5.81
CA LEU A 69 -7.90 -1.48 4.69
C LEU A 69 -8.45 -2.90 4.95
N GLY A 70 -8.22 -3.47 6.14
CA GLY A 70 -8.66 -4.82 6.49
C GLY A 70 -7.85 -5.91 5.78
N ILE A 71 -6.71 -5.54 5.20
CA ILE A 71 -5.80 -6.46 4.55
C ILE A 71 -4.89 -7.00 5.64
N ASP A 72 -5.12 -8.24 6.08
CA ASP A 72 -4.22 -8.98 6.97
C ASP A 72 -2.98 -9.48 6.19
N ALA A 73 -2.32 -8.55 5.50
CA ALA A 73 -1.11 -8.78 4.74
C ALA A 73 -0.16 -7.62 5.01
N ASP A 74 1.00 -7.98 5.55
CA ASP A 74 2.08 -7.04 5.84
C ASP A 74 3.00 -6.86 4.60
N THR A 75 3.98 -5.98 4.72
CA THR A 75 5.02 -5.78 3.70
C THR A 75 5.81 -7.06 3.41
N LYS A 76 5.85 -8.03 4.34
CA LYS A 76 6.47 -9.34 4.14
C LYS A 76 5.63 -10.22 3.21
N ALA A 77 4.32 -10.25 3.35
CA ALA A 77 3.40 -10.96 2.45
C ALA A 77 3.50 -10.41 1.02
N MET A 78 3.56 -9.09 0.88
CA MET A 78 3.80 -8.44 -0.42
C MET A 78 5.14 -8.87 -1.02
N MET A 79 6.21 -8.84 -0.23
CA MET A 79 7.54 -9.27 -0.68
C MET A 79 7.54 -10.74 -1.13
N GLU A 80 6.86 -11.63 -0.40
CA GLU A 80 6.72 -13.04 -0.77
C GLU A 80 5.90 -13.23 -2.04
N HIS A 81 4.82 -12.47 -2.23
CA HIS A 81 4.03 -12.48 -3.47
C HIS A 81 4.88 -12.14 -4.69
N VAL A 82 5.66 -11.06 -4.60
CA VAL A 82 6.57 -10.64 -5.67
C VAL A 82 7.69 -11.66 -5.90
N LEU A 83 8.25 -12.24 -4.82
CA LEU A 83 9.25 -13.30 -4.91
C LEU A 83 8.75 -14.58 -5.59
N ASN A 84 7.44 -14.81 -5.60
CA ASN A 84 6.81 -15.93 -6.29
C ASN A 84 6.40 -15.59 -7.74
N GLY A 85 6.74 -14.40 -8.24
CA GLY A 85 6.50 -13.97 -9.61
C GLY A 85 5.23 -13.13 -9.83
N GLY A 86 4.54 -12.75 -8.75
CA GLY A 86 3.44 -11.78 -8.83
C GLY A 86 3.93 -10.33 -8.93
N THR A 87 3.04 -9.41 -9.28
CA THR A 87 3.33 -7.97 -9.34
C THR A 87 2.80 -7.22 -8.12
N VAL A 88 3.38 -6.07 -7.83
CA VAL A 88 2.89 -5.18 -6.76
C VAL A 88 1.47 -4.70 -7.07
N GLY A 89 1.17 -4.40 -8.34
CA GLY A 89 -0.17 -3.99 -8.77
C GLY A 89 -1.23 -5.09 -8.59
N GLU A 90 -0.90 -6.36 -8.82
CA GLU A 90 -1.83 -7.48 -8.57
C GLU A 90 -2.11 -7.63 -7.08
N PHE A 91 -1.08 -7.53 -6.24
CA PHE A 91 -1.23 -7.58 -4.79
C PHE A 91 -2.12 -6.45 -4.26
N ILE A 92 -1.89 -5.22 -4.71
CA ILE A 92 -2.67 -4.05 -4.31
C ILE A 92 -4.11 -4.14 -4.84
N ASN A 93 -4.33 -4.49 -6.11
CA ASN A 93 -5.67 -4.57 -6.68
C ASN A 93 -6.52 -5.71 -6.10
N ALA A 94 -5.89 -6.83 -5.73
CA ALA A 94 -6.57 -7.91 -5.03
C ALA A 94 -7.02 -7.48 -3.62
N SER A 95 -6.34 -6.49 -3.04
CA SER A 95 -6.50 -6.10 -1.64
C SER A 95 -7.28 -4.78 -1.46
N TRP A 96 -7.39 -3.96 -2.51
CA TRP A 96 -8.06 -2.67 -2.50
C TRP A 96 -9.38 -2.75 -3.29
N PRO A 97 -10.55 -2.94 -2.63
CA PRO A 97 -11.80 -2.62 -3.28
C PRO A 97 -11.77 -1.11 -3.58
N LYS A 98 -11.95 -0.74 -4.86
CA LYS A 98 -12.14 0.66 -5.23
C LYS A 98 -13.20 1.26 -4.29
N PRO A 99 -13.01 2.47 -3.72
CA PRO A 99 -14.12 3.19 -3.17
C PRO A 99 -15.13 3.35 -4.31
N ASP A 100 -16.25 2.66 -4.16
CA ASP A 100 -17.37 2.76 -5.04
C ASP A 100 -17.75 4.25 -5.10
N SER A 101 -17.60 4.88 -6.26
CA SER A 101 -17.97 6.28 -6.47
C SER A 101 -19.49 6.51 -6.40
N THR A 102 -20.27 5.54 -5.91
CA THR A 102 -21.73 5.64 -5.79
C THR A 102 -22.09 6.20 -4.43
N GLY A 103 -22.11 7.53 -4.29
CA GLY A 103 -22.56 8.14 -3.03
C GLY A 103 -22.48 9.65 -2.89
N MET A 104 -22.52 10.42 -3.97
CA MET A 104 -22.82 11.86 -3.89
C MET A 104 -23.78 12.25 -5.03
N ASP A 105 -24.97 11.64 -5.06
CA ASP A 105 -26.12 12.32 -5.64
C ASP A 105 -26.73 13.18 -4.52
N GLY A 106 -26.29 14.43 -4.49
CA GLY A 106 -26.79 15.44 -3.57
C GLY A 106 -28.28 15.68 -3.84
N SER A 107 -29.10 15.44 -2.83
CA SER A 107 -30.52 15.77 -2.82
C SER A 107 -30.77 17.20 -3.29
N HIS A 108 -31.58 17.33 -4.35
CA HIS A 108 -32.19 18.60 -4.74
C HIS A 108 -33.71 18.42 -4.65
N GLU A 109 -34.24 18.35 -3.43
CA GLU A 109 -35.67 18.59 -3.20
C GLU A 109 -35.92 20.10 -3.23
N ALA A 110 -36.36 20.57 -4.40
CA ALA A 110 -36.93 21.89 -4.53
C ALA A 110 -38.34 21.88 -3.92
N CYS A 111 -38.51 22.56 -2.79
CA CYS A 111 -39.83 22.95 -2.30
C CYS A 111 -40.48 23.91 -3.31
N GLY A 112 -41.32 23.39 -4.20
CA GLY A 112 -42.21 24.15 -5.05
C GLY A 112 -43.55 24.36 -4.33
N GLY A 113 -43.82 25.62 -3.95
CA GLY A 113 -45.11 26.04 -3.45
C GLY A 113 -46.21 26.00 -4.51
N GLY A 114 -47.44 25.80 -4.04
CA GLY A 114 -48.70 25.95 -4.76
C GLY A 114 -49.83 26.09 -3.74
#